data_AF-A0A2V8I8I1-F1
#
_entry.id   AF-A0A2V8I8I1-F1
#
_cell.length_a   1.000
_cell.length_b   1.000
_cell.length_c   1.000
_cell.angle_alpha   90.00
_cell.angle_beta   90.00
_cell.angle_gamma   90.00
#
_symmetry.space_group_name_H-M   'P 1'
#
loop_
_entity.id
_entity.type
_entity.pdbx_description
1 polymer ?
#
loop_
_entity_poly.entity_id
_entity_poly.type
_entity_poly.pdbx_seq_one_letter_code
_entity_poly.pdbx_strand_id
1 'polypeptide(L)'
;MKLTDLTWSQHDMVEGNEIQLTNTVDGSRTYAYVAMHEMKLYIAEATVPKNAAPATLFQTSFSWVDKDGKGIRYTTMYNNEFHGMRLYPVPPHTTGVGGQ
;
A
#
# COMPACT_ATOMS: atom_id res chain seq x y z
N MET A 1 -7.76 12.95 -16.26
CA MET A 1 -7.70 12.46 -14.87
C MET A 1 -7.38 13.61 -13.95
N LYS A 2 -7.90 13.59 -12.71
CA LYS A 2 -7.65 14.58 -11.67
C LYS A 2 -7.16 13.85 -10.41
N LEU A 3 -6.04 14.32 -9.83
CA LEU A 3 -5.61 13.91 -8.49
C LEU A 3 -6.55 14.53 -7.46
N THR A 4 -7.19 13.68 -6.66
CA THR A 4 -8.11 14.10 -5.60
C THR A 4 -7.52 13.98 -4.22
N ASP A 5 -6.57 13.06 -4.03
CA ASP A 5 -5.82 12.94 -2.79
C ASP A 5 -4.43 12.33 -3.04
N LEU A 6 -3.45 12.76 -2.25
CA LEU A 6 -2.10 12.19 -2.19
C LEU A 6 -1.65 12.24 -0.73
N THR A 7 -1.55 11.08 -0.11
CA THR A 7 -1.33 10.96 1.33
C THR A 7 -0.21 9.97 1.60
N TRP A 8 0.72 10.34 2.48
CA TRP A 8 1.68 9.39 3.03
C TRP A 8 0.98 8.47 4.04
N SER A 9 1.19 7.16 3.92
CA SER A 9 0.50 6.14 4.71
C SER A 9 1.40 4.94 4.96
N GLN A 10 0.90 3.97 5.70
CA GLN A 10 1.57 2.71 5.94
C GLN A 10 0.59 1.54 5.93
N HIS A 11 0.98 0.47 5.26
CA HIS A 11 0.21 -0.77 5.17
C HIS A 11 1.06 -1.88 5.76
N ASP A 12 0.54 -2.57 6.79
CA ASP A 12 1.31 -3.50 7.61
C ASP A 12 2.65 -2.94 8.15
N MET A 13 2.64 -1.64 8.43
CA MET A 13 3.81 -0.86 8.84
C MET A 13 4.90 -0.76 7.76
N VAL A 14 4.65 -1.15 6.52
CA VAL A 14 5.48 -0.74 5.37
C VAL A 14 5.01 0.64 4.92
N GLU A 15 5.92 1.59 4.77
CA GLU A 15 5.55 2.93 4.31
C GLU A 15 5.14 2.95 2.83
N GLY A 16 4.38 3.96 2.45
CA GLY A 16 4.09 4.25 1.05
C GLY A 16 3.25 5.51 0.87
N ASN A 17 2.81 5.73 -0.36
CA ASN A 17 1.91 6.81 -0.70
C ASN A 17 0.60 6.24 -1.23
N GLU A 18 -0.50 6.72 -0.69
CA GLU A 18 -1.84 6.51 -1.20
C GLU A 18 -2.19 7.62 -2.19
N ILE A 19 -2.73 7.22 -3.33
CA ILE A 19 -3.10 8.09 -4.43
C ILE A 19 -4.57 7.84 -4.74
N GLN A 20 -5.36 8.92 -4.78
CA GLN A 20 -6.74 8.86 -5.26
C GLN A 20 -6.89 9.71 -6.51
N LEU A 21 -7.41 9.09 -7.57
CA LEU A 21 -7.65 9.72 -8.87
C LEU A 21 -9.13 9.65 -9.21
N THR A 22 -9.64 10.69 -9.85
CA THR A 22 -10.95 10.67 -10.52
C THR A 22 -10.77 10.91 -12.02
N ASN A 23 -11.29 10.00 -12.84
CA ASN A 23 -11.35 10.19 -14.28
C ASN A 23 -12.39 11.27 -14.61
N THR A 24 -11.97 12.29 -15.35
CA THR A 24 -12.79 13.46 -15.69
C THR A 24 -13.78 13.18 -16.83
N VAL A 25 -13.61 12.09 -17.57
CA VAL A 25 -14.49 11.71 -18.70
C VAL A 25 -15.68 10.88 -18.23
N ASP A 26 -15.42 9.81 -17.46
CA ASP A 26 -16.46 8.85 -17.04
C ASP A 26 -16.76 8.86 -15.53
N GLY A 27 -16.01 9.63 -14.74
CA GLY A 27 -16.15 9.71 -13.29
C GLY A 27 -15.68 8.47 -12.52
N SER A 28 -15.02 7.51 -13.16
CA SER A 28 -14.39 6.38 -12.46
C SER A 28 -13.35 6.87 -11.46
N ARG A 29 -13.17 6.13 -10.36
CA ARG A 29 -12.28 6.49 -9.25
C ARG A 29 -11.25 5.39 -9.08
N THR A 30 -9.98 5.77 -9.00
CA THR A 30 -8.87 4.86 -8.75
C THR A 30 -8.28 5.15 -7.39
N TYR A 31 -8.06 4.10 -6.61
CA TYR A 31 -7.16 4.11 -5.46
C TYR A 31 -5.89 3.35 -5.85
N ALA A 32 -4.72 3.89 -5.51
CA ALA A 32 -3.46 3.19 -5.66
C ALA A 32 -2.62 3.36 -4.40
N TYR A 33 -1.90 2.31 -4.01
CA TYR A 33 -0.87 2.35 -2.99
C TYR A 33 0.49 2.06 -3.63
N VAL A 34 1.41 3.00 -3.47
CA VAL A 34 2.76 2.94 -4.04
C VAL A 34 3.75 2.84 -2.89
N ALA A 35 4.46 1.71 -2.81
CA ALA A 35 5.38 1.42 -1.73
C ALA A 35 6.63 0.73 -2.23
N MET A 36 7.73 0.88 -1.49
CA MET A 36 8.94 0.11 -1.72
C MET A 36 9.18 -0.85 -0.57
N HIS A 37 9.63 -2.06 -0.90
CA HIS A 37 10.03 -3.06 0.08
C HIS A 37 11.20 -3.87 -0.47
N GLU A 38 12.27 -4.00 0.31
CA GLU A 38 13.47 -4.73 -0.07
C GLU A 38 14.03 -4.28 -1.44
N MET A 39 14.09 -2.96 -1.65
CA MET A 39 14.57 -2.33 -2.88
C MET A 39 13.74 -2.67 -4.13
N LYS A 40 12.49 -3.08 -3.96
CA LYS A 40 11.52 -3.33 -5.04
C LYS A 40 10.34 -2.39 -4.92
N LEU A 41 9.87 -1.88 -6.06
CA LEU A 41 8.69 -1.03 -6.15
C LEU A 41 7.44 -1.88 -6.34
N TYR A 42 6.44 -1.66 -5.51
CA TYR A 42 5.12 -2.28 -5.60
C TYR A 42 4.07 -1.19 -5.78
N ILE A 43 3.16 -1.44 -6.73
CA ILE A 43 2.00 -0.59 -7.00
C ILE A 43 0.78 -1.50 -7.02
N ALA A 44 -0.11 -1.31 -6.06
CA ALA A 44 -1.40 -1.98 -6.02
C ALA A 44 -2.50 -0.97 -6.30
N GLU A 45 -3.32 -1.20 -7.33
CA GLU A 45 -4.38 -0.28 -7.71
C GLU A 45 -5.72 -0.97 -7.91
N ALA A 46 -6.79 -0.22 -7.69
CA ALA A 46 -8.15 -0.62 -8.01
C ALA A 46 -8.93 0.56 -8.55
N THR A 47 -9.65 0.32 -9.64
CA THR A 47 -10.55 1.30 -10.26
C THR A 47 -11.99 0.84 -10.13
N VAL A 48 -12.85 1.74 -9.68
CA VAL A 48 -14.29 1.50 -9.55
C VAL A 48 -15.08 2.51 -10.40
N PRO A 49 -16.24 2.12 -10.96
CA PRO A 49 -17.14 3.06 -11.63
C PRO A 49 -17.61 4.20 -10.72
N LYS A 50 -18.08 5.29 -11.33
CA LYS A 50 -18.60 6.49 -10.63
C LYS A 50 -19.66 6.17 -9.57
N ASN A 51 -20.51 5.19 -9.83
CA ASN A 51 -21.67 4.86 -9.00
C ASN A 51 -21.45 3.66 -8.07
N ALA A 52 -20.22 3.11 -8.03
CA ALA A 52 -19.87 2.00 -7.14
C ALA A 52 -19.48 2.50 -5.73
N ALA A 53 -19.20 1.55 -4.83
CA ALA A 53 -18.60 1.85 -3.53
C ALA A 53 -17.25 2.60 -3.70
N PRO A 54 -16.80 3.37 -2.70
CA PRO A 54 -15.54 4.12 -2.78
C PRO A 54 -14.33 3.21 -3.08
N ALA A 55 -13.44 3.66 -3.97
CA ALA A 55 -12.21 2.93 -4.30
C ALA A 55 -11.30 2.72 -3.08
N THR A 56 -11.37 3.62 -2.09
CA THR A 56 -10.60 3.54 -0.84
C THR A 56 -10.88 2.28 -0.03
N LEU A 57 -12.01 1.59 -0.22
CA LEU A 57 -12.23 0.29 0.41
C LEU A 57 -11.20 -0.77 -0.02
N PHE A 58 -10.55 -0.58 -1.17
CA PHE A 58 -9.47 -1.47 -1.60
C PHE A 58 -8.29 -1.49 -0.62
N GLN A 59 -8.10 -0.44 0.20
CA GLN A 59 -7.04 -0.37 1.20
C GLN A 59 -7.07 -1.53 2.21
N THR A 60 -8.24 -2.12 2.47
CA THR A 60 -8.38 -3.24 3.42
C THR A 60 -8.27 -4.61 2.74
N SER A 61 -8.07 -4.66 1.42
CA SER A 61 -8.14 -5.89 0.64
C SER A 61 -6.79 -6.55 0.36
N PHE A 62 -5.69 -5.86 0.67
CA PHE A 62 -4.34 -6.39 0.48
C PHE A 62 -3.54 -6.33 1.79
N SER A 63 -2.54 -7.20 1.86
CA SER A 63 -1.61 -7.29 2.98
C SER A 63 -0.24 -7.66 2.46
N TRP A 64 0.80 -7.29 3.19
CA TRP A 64 2.15 -7.70 2.86
C TRP A 64 2.38 -9.15 3.27
N VAL A 65 3.14 -9.90 2.47
CA VAL A 65 3.49 -11.29 2.73
C VAL A 65 4.98 -11.52 2.55
N ASP A 66 5.51 -12.51 3.26
CA ASP A 66 6.87 -13.00 3.06
C ASP A 66 6.97 -13.93 1.84
N LYS A 67 8.18 -14.42 1.59
CA LYS A 67 8.49 -15.33 0.46
C LYS A 67 7.72 -16.65 0.50
N ASP A 68 7.20 -17.06 1.66
CA ASP A 68 6.44 -18.29 1.87
C ASP A 68 4.92 -18.01 1.85
N GLY A 69 4.52 -16.76 1.56
CA GLY A 69 3.12 -16.32 1.49
C GLY A 69 2.49 -16.02 2.86
N LYS A 70 3.28 -15.99 3.93
CA LYS A 70 2.78 -15.68 5.27
C LYS A 70 2.69 -14.17 5.43
N GLY A 71 1.58 -13.68 5.99
CA GLY A 71 1.38 -12.25 6.22
C GLY A 71 2.48 -11.68 7.11
N ILE A 72 3.00 -10.51 6.77
CA ILE A 72 3.98 -9.78 7.59
C ILE A 72 3.36 -8.50 8.11
N ARG A 73 3.67 -8.15 9.36
CA ARG A 73 3.41 -6.82 9.91
C ARG A 73 4.56 -6.41 10.81
N TYR A 74 5.23 -5.31 10.46
CA TYR A 74 6.37 -4.82 11.26
C TYR A 74 5.90 -4.27 12.62
N THR A 75 6.76 -4.38 13.64
CA THR A 75 6.48 -3.86 14.99
C THR A 75 6.62 -2.33 15.05
N THR A 76 7.44 -1.77 14.18
CA THR A 76 7.61 -0.34 13.92
C THR A 76 7.63 -0.14 12.42
N MET A 77 7.48 1.11 11.97
CA MET A 77 7.47 1.41 10.55
C MET A 77 8.75 0.94 9.84
N TYR A 78 8.57 0.27 8.70
CA TYR A 78 9.58 -0.05 7.72
C TYR A 78 9.60 1.05 6.67
N ASN A 79 10.70 1.81 6.65
CA ASN A 79 11.05 2.74 5.59
C ASN A 79 12.10 2.13 4.66
N ASN A 80 11.87 2.16 3.35
CA ASN A 80 12.77 1.48 2.41
C ASN A 80 14.12 2.19 2.29
N GLU A 81 14.14 3.53 2.38
CA GLU A 81 15.35 4.35 2.34
C GLU A 81 16.31 4.06 3.49
N PHE A 82 15.84 3.55 4.63
CA PHE A 82 16.71 3.18 5.74
C PHE A 82 16.94 1.68 5.83
N HIS A 83 15.86 0.91 5.85
CA HIS A 83 15.92 -0.53 6.11
C HIS A 83 16.24 -1.33 4.84
N GLY A 84 15.73 -0.92 3.67
CA GLY A 84 16.05 -1.54 2.38
C GLY A 84 17.54 -1.42 2.04
N MET A 85 18.14 -0.27 2.35
CA MET A 85 19.59 -0.03 2.20
C MET A 85 20.44 -0.58 3.35
N ARG A 86 19.82 -1.15 4.40
CA ARG A 86 20.50 -1.65 5.61
C ARG A 86 21.32 -0.59 6.36
N LEU A 87 20.93 0.68 6.28
CA LEU A 87 21.47 1.74 7.13
C LEU A 87 21.00 1.58 8.58
N TYR A 88 19.76 1.10 8.75
CA TYR A 88 19.21 0.64 10.02
C TYR A 88 18.81 -0.84 9.93
N PRO A 89 18.83 -1.57 11.06
CA PRO A 89 18.36 -2.95 11.08
C PRO A 89 16.89 -3.00 10.68
N VAL A 90 16.53 -3.99 9.87
CA VAL A 90 15.12 -4.23 9.49
C VAL A 90 14.31 -4.48 10.77
N PRO A 91 13.19 -3.78 10.98
CA PRO A 91 12.37 -4.00 12.17
C PRO A 91 11.91 -5.45 12.26
N PRO A 92 11.74 -5.99 13.48
CA PRO A 92 11.04 -7.26 13.66
C PRO A 92 9.63 -7.17 13.07
N HIS A 93 9.12 -8.28 12.57
CA HIS A 93 7.73 -8.39 12.14
C HIS A 93 7.10 -9.63 12.75
N THR A 94 5.80 -9.53 13.03
CA THR A 94 4.99 -10.71 13.31
C THR A 94 4.57 -11.34 12.01
N THR A 95 4.29 -12.64 12.09
CA THR A 95 3.81 -13.39 10.94
C THR A 95 2.43 -13.96 11.23
N GLY A 96 1.45 -13.65 10.39
CA GLY A 96 0.03 -14.00 10.57
C GLY A 96 -0.64 -14.45 9.26
N VAL A 97 -1.94 -14.78 9.31
CA VAL A 97 -2.73 -14.96 8.08
C VAL A 97 -2.92 -13.56 7.49
N GLY A 98 -2.43 -13.32 6.27
CA GLY A 98 -2.59 -12.03 5.60
C GLY A 98 -4.07 -11.74 5.38
N GLY A 99 -4.53 -10.60 5.88
CA GLY A 99 -5.93 -10.16 5.84
C GLY A 99 -6.49 -9.87 7.24
N GLN A 100 -6.98 -8.64 7.44
CA GLN A 100 -7.95 -8.34 8.49
C GLN A 100 -9.34 -8.83 8.08
#